data_AF-U7UEP8-F1
#
_entry.id   AF-U7UEP8-F1
#
_cell.length_a   1.000
_cell.length_b   1.000
_cell.length_c   1.000
_cell.angle_alpha   90.00
_cell.angle_beta   90.00
_cell.angle_gamma   90.00
#
_symmetry.space_group_name_H-M   'P 1'
#
loop_
_entity.id
_entity.type
_entity.pdbx_description
1 polymer ?
#
loop_
_entity_poly.entity_id
_entity_poly.type
_entity_poly.pdbx_seq_one_letter_code
_entity_poly.pdbx_strand_id
1 'polypeptide(L)'
;MNHVRNFYYFFSLNIVHLVFFTCLLIAKSEREPINKWWNLLWIPTETFILLILTNDFHNLAFTSTQNGISQYGPLFYIILIYISILGVGSVILTFRPALSTTSLKSILIPNLILIIWAIYTFLYISDWKYFYFIKISFKSAEFNILIVILFIESLVFTRLLPSNRGYDRFLKLSSLNIGIMNLDEKIVFSPKEGPKVSPSLIKKALGNPSLINKDTLLESATINGGIAFWFINLKELNSLKRKLFALNENLMNENDLLIADNKLKENMAKLEEQNEIRSYIDKKLNPQFNHLKKIIEHLPENEFEFEKALKNASIFNVYIKRYSNLFLLSKNKKIFPSLKFALLSGNL
;
A
#
# COMPACT_ATOMS: atom_id res chain seq x y z
N MET A 1 -42.20 49.79 -5.93
CA MET A 1 -41.77 49.16 -4.66
C MET A 1 -41.91 47.62 -4.68
N ASN A 2 -42.87 47.05 -5.44
CA ASN A 2 -43.07 45.59 -5.56
C ASN A 2 -41.96 44.85 -6.33
N HIS A 3 -41.41 45.43 -7.41
CA HIS A 3 -40.37 44.76 -8.22
C HIS A 3 -39.07 44.50 -7.45
N VAL A 4 -38.64 45.40 -6.57
CA VAL A 4 -37.44 45.22 -5.74
C VAL A 4 -37.62 44.05 -4.77
N ARG A 5 -38.82 43.90 -4.19
CA ARG A 5 -39.18 42.76 -3.34
C ARG A 5 -39.17 41.45 -4.11
N ASN A 6 -39.70 41.43 -5.34
CA ASN A 6 -39.76 40.21 -6.15
C ASN A 6 -38.37 39.80 -6.65
N PHE A 7 -37.54 40.76 -7.05
CA PHE A 7 -36.17 40.53 -7.52
C PHE A 7 -35.27 39.94 -6.43
N TYR A 8 -35.52 40.27 -5.16
CA TYR A 8 -34.82 39.66 -4.05
C TYR A 8 -34.98 38.12 -4.00
N TYR A 9 -36.18 37.60 -4.27
CA TYR A 9 -36.43 36.15 -4.23
C TYR A 9 -35.69 35.38 -5.34
N PHE A 10 -35.36 36.04 -6.47
CA PHE A 10 -34.49 35.46 -7.49
C PHE A 10 -33.15 35.03 -6.88
N PHE A 11 -32.51 35.92 -6.11
CA PHE A 11 -31.21 35.65 -5.50
C PHE A 11 -31.30 34.60 -4.38
N SER A 12 -32.28 34.74 -3.48
CA SER A 12 -32.41 33.84 -2.34
C SER A 12 -32.72 32.41 -2.74
N LEU A 13 -33.63 32.20 -3.72
CA LEU A 13 -33.95 30.85 -4.20
C LEU A 13 -32.76 30.21 -4.92
N ASN A 14 -32.06 30.96 -5.76
CA ASN A 14 -30.85 30.49 -6.43
C ASN A 14 -29.76 30.09 -5.43
N ILE A 15 -29.51 30.90 -4.39
CA ILE A 15 -28.48 30.54 -3.41
C ILE A 15 -28.86 29.29 -2.63
N VAL A 16 -30.09 29.20 -2.12
CA VAL A 16 -30.54 28.00 -1.39
C VAL A 16 -30.41 26.75 -2.26
N HIS A 17 -30.77 26.86 -3.55
CA HIS A 17 -30.58 25.80 -4.52
C HIS A 17 -29.10 25.42 -4.71
N LEU A 18 -28.23 26.40 -4.93
CA LEU A 18 -26.78 26.19 -5.11
C LEU A 18 -26.13 25.58 -3.87
N VAL A 19 -26.53 25.99 -2.67
CA VAL A 19 -26.07 25.41 -1.41
C VAL A 19 -26.44 23.93 -1.33
N PHE A 20 -27.68 23.58 -1.65
CA PHE A 20 -28.12 22.19 -1.71
C PHE A 20 -27.33 21.38 -2.74
N PHE A 21 -27.10 21.93 -3.93
CA PHE A 21 -26.27 21.30 -4.96
C PHE A 21 -24.82 21.09 -4.51
N THR A 22 -24.25 22.07 -3.82
CA THR A 22 -22.91 21.95 -3.23
C THR A 22 -22.89 20.81 -2.21
N CYS A 23 -23.96 20.63 -1.44
CA CYS A 23 -24.07 19.54 -0.47
C CYS A 23 -24.14 18.15 -1.11
N LEU A 24 -24.67 18.01 -2.33
CA LEU A 24 -24.64 16.76 -3.09
C LEU A 24 -23.23 16.32 -3.51
N LEU A 25 -22.29 17.26 -3.61
CA LEU A 25 -20.90 16.99 -4.03
C LEU A 25 -19.99 16.53 -2.89
N ILE A 26 -20.34 16.84 -1.64
CA ILE A 26 -19.45 16.61 -0.48
C ILE A 26 -19.11 15.14 -0.27
N ALA A 27 -20.05 14.24 -0.57
CA ALA A 27 -19.88 12.81 -0.40
C ALA A 27 -19.12 12.13 -1.56
N LYS A 28 -18.80 12.87 -2.62
CA LYS A 28 -18.31 12.32 -3.88
C LYS A 28 -16.84 12.62 -4.08
N SER A 29 -16.13 11.66 -4.67
CA SER A 29 -14.77 11.91 -5.16
C SER A 29 -14.80 12.95 -6.28
N GLU A 30 -13.73 13.73 -6.47
CA GLU A 30 -13.60 14.71 -7.57
C GLU A 30 -13.85 14.10 -8.97
N ARG A 31 -13.68 12.78 -9.10
CA ARG A 31 -13.88 12.04 -10.35
C ARG A 31 -15.30 11.47 -10.52
N GLU A 32 -16.15 11.60 -9.51
CA GLU A 32 -17.51 11.06 -9.55
C GLU A 32 -18.52 12.13 -9.99
N PRO A 33 -19.18 11.96 -11.15
CA PRO A 33 -20.17 12.93 -11.60
C PRO A 33 -21.42 12.94 -10.71
N ILE A 34 -22.06 14.10 -10.55
CA ILE A 34 -23.41 14.18 -9.98
C ILE A 34 -24.37 13.45 -10.92
N ASN A 35 -25.34 12.75 -10.35
CA ASN A 35 -26.41 12.18 -11.15
C ASN A 35 -27.19 13.31 -11.85
N LYS A 36 -27.25 13.28 -13.19
CA LYS A 36 -27.88 14.33 -14.01
C LYS A 36 -29.35 14.58 -13.63
N TRP A 37 -30.03 13.60 -13.02
CA TRP A 37 -31.39 13.75 -12.51
C TRP A 37 -31.54 14.87 -11.48
N TRP A 38 -30.49 15.19 -10.71
CA TRP A 38 -30.54 16.33 -9.78
C TRP A 38 -30.71 17.67 -10.50
N ASN A 39 -30.20 17.81 -11.73
CA ASN A 39 -30.39 19.02 -12.54
C ASN A 39 -31.87 19.29 -12.85
N LEU A 40 -32.75 18.28 -12.74
CA LEU A 40 -34.18 18.47 -12.89
C LEU A 40 -34.75 19.44 -11.83
N LEU A 41 -34.10 19.60 -10.68
CA LEU A 41 -34.49 20.59 -9.65
C LEU A 41 -34.36 22.05 -10.11
N TRP A 42 -33.62 22.34 -11.18
CA TRP A 42 -33.61 23.69 -11.75
C TRP A 42 -34.99 24.08 -12.29
N ILE A 43 -35.76 23.12 -12.82
CA ILE A 43 -37.10 23.36 -13.35
C ILE A 43 -38.03 23.98 -12.30
N PRO A 44 -38.28 23.35 -11.12
CA PRO A 44 -39.14 23.96 -10.11
C PRO A 44 -38.56 25.26 -9.54
N THR A 45 -37.24 25.38 -9.41
CA THR A 45 -36.58 26.60 -8.89
C THR A 45 -36.86 27.80 -9.81
N GLU A 46 -36.56 27.67 -11.09
CA GLU A 46 -36.78 28.72 -12.08
C GLU A 46 -38.27 28.99 -12.28
N THR A 47 -39.11 27.96 -12.22
CA THR A 47 -40.57 28.13 -12.29
C THR A 47 -41.08 28.98 -11.12
N PHE A 48 -40.63 28.72 -9.88
CA PHE A 48 -41.03 29.53 -8.73
C PHE A 48 -40.52 30.97 -8.83
N ILE A 49 -39.28 31.17 -9.29
CA ILE A 49 -38.73 32.50 -9.55
C ILE A 49 -39.59 33.26 -10.55
N LEU A 50 -39.91 32.66 -11.69
CA LEU A 50 -40.76 33.27 -12.72
C LEU A 50 -42.12 33.64 -12.14
N LEU A 51 -42.77 32.73 -11.41
CA LEU A 51 -44.07 32.99 -10.78
C LEU A 51 -44.02 34.12 -9.74
N ILE A 52 -42.91 34.30 -9.01
CA ILE A 52 -42.75 35.44 -8.09
C ILE A 52 -42.54 36.74 -8.89
N LEU A 53 -41.75 36.71 -9.96
CA LEU A 53 -41.49 37.87 -10.79
C LEU A 53 -42.76 38.33 -11.52
N THR A 54 -43.62 37.41 -11.96
CA THR A 54 -44.91 37.69 -12.60
C THR A 54 -46.06 37.88 -11.60
N ASN A 55 -45.77 37.97 -10.30
CA ASN A 55 -46.80 38.03 -9.27
C ASN A 55 -47.82 39.15 -9.48
N ASP A 56 -47.43 40.27 -10.09
CA ASP A 56 -48.34 41.40 -10.34
C ASP A 56 -49.51 41.02 -11.28
N PHE A 57 -49.40 39.95 -12.08
CA PHE A 57 -50.48 39.48 -12.96
C PHE A 57 -51.51 38.57 -12.26
N HIS A 58 -51.08 37.75 -11.31
CA HIS A 58 -51.91 36.67 -10.74
C HIS A 58 -52.09 36.76 -9.22
N ASN A 59 -51.30 37.59 -8.52
CA ASN A 59 -51.37 37.82 -7.08
C ASN A 59 -51.35 36.53 -6.21
N LEU A 60 -50.68 35.47 -6.70
CA LEU A 60 -50.68 34.16 -6.03
C LEU A 60 -49.64 34.05 -4.90
N ALA A 61 -48.57 34.84 -4.96
CA ALA A 61 -47.55 34.89 -3.90
C ALA A 61 -47.84 36.04 -2.92
N PHE A 62 -48.15 37.23 -3.43
CA PHE A 62 -48.42 38.41 -2.62
C PHE A 62 -49.65 39.16 -3.13
N THR A 63 -50.55 39.53 -2.22
CA THR A 63 -51.69 40.41 -2.48
C THR A 63 -51.35 41.82 -1.99
N SER A 64 -51.63 42.83 -2.82
CA SER A 64 -51.22 44.23 -2.53
C SER A 64 -52.21 45.00 -1.65
N THR A 65 -53.39 44.42 -1.37
CA THR A 65 -54.52 45.08 -0.68
C THR A 65 -54.70 44.64 0.79
N GLN A 66 -53.92 43.67 1.26
CA GLN A 66 -54.11 43.06 2.58
C GLN A 66 -52.81 43.10 3.41
N ASN A 67 -52.96 43.11 4.73
CA ASN A 67 -51.85 43.12 5.69
C ASN A 67 -51.85 41.83 6.52
N GLY A 68 -50.68 41.46 7.03
CA GLY A 68 -50.48 40.27 7.86
C GLY A 68 -50.61 38.96 7.06
N ILE A 69 -51.16 37.92 7.68
CA ILE A 69 -51.24 36.56 7.11
C ILE A 69 -51.92 36.57 5.73
N SER A 70 -52.95 37.40 5.58
CA SER A 70 -53.77 37.50 4.36
C SER A 70 -53.02 38.16 3.19
N GLN A 71 -51.87 38.79 3.45
CA GLN A 71 -50.97 39.30 2.40
C GLN A 71 -50.29 38.19 1.58
N TYR A 72 -50.13 37.00 2.17
CA TYR A 72 -49.39 35.91 1.57
C TYR A 72 -50.34 34.89 0.94
N GLY A 73 -50.20 34.70 -0.37
CA GLY A 73 -51.00 33.73 -1.11
C GLY A 73 -50.44 32.30 -1.05
N PRO A 74 -51.14 31.32 -1.63
CA PRO A 74 -50.77 29.91 -1.55
C PRO A 74 -49.38 29.62 -2.13
N LEU A 75 -48.97 30.31 -3.19
CA LEU A 75 -47.67 30.11 -3.84
C LEU A 75 -46.52 30.43 -2.87
N PHE A 76 -46.67 31.45 -2.02
CA PHE A 76 -45.66 31.81 -1.04
C PHE A 76 -45.40 30.67 -0.04
N TYR A 77 -46.45 30.02 0.46
CA TYR A 77 -46.31 28.88 1.38
C TYR A 77 -45.67 27.66 0.71
N ILE A 78 -45.99 27.41 -0.56
CA ILE A 78 -45.34 26.34 -1.34
C ILE A 78 -43.83 26.61 -1.47
N ILE A 79 -43.44 27.86 -1.76
CA ILE A 79 -42.04 28.27 -1.85
C ILE A 79 -41.33 28.13 -0.49
N LEU A 80 -42.01 28.49 0.60
CA LEU A 80 -41.46 28.34 1.96
C LEU A 80 -41.19 26.86 2.30
N ILE A 81 -42.13 25.97 1.96
CA ILE A 81 -41.95 24.52 2.10
C ILE A 81 -40.77 24.04 1.24
N TYR A 82 -40.69 24.51 0.00
CA TYR A 82 -39.59 24.17 -0.92
C TYR A 82 -38.21 24.55 -0.36
N ILE A 83 -38.06 25.80 0.12
CA ILE A 83 -36.83 26.28 0.78
C ILE A 83 -36.51 25.42 2.02
N SER A 84 -37.52 25.09 2.83
CA SER A 84 -37.35 24.26 4.02
C SER A 84 -36.84 22.85 3.68
N ILE A 85 -37.39 22.24 2.62
CA ILE A 85 -36.96 20.93 2.13
C ILE A 85 -35.49 20.98 1.67
N LEU A 86 -35.09 22.01 0.91
CA LEU A 86 -33.71 22.17 0.47
C LEU A 86 -32.75 22.43 1.65
N GLY A 87 -33.16 23.25 2.62
CA GLY A 87 -32.38 23.52 3.83
C GLY A 87 -32.15 22.26 4.67
N VAL A 88 -33.22 21.56 5.04
CA VAL A 88 -33.15 20.30 5.79
C VAL A 88 -32.40 19.23 5.00
N GLY A 89 -32.67 19.13 3.69
CA GLY A 89 -31.96 18.22 2.79
C GLY A 89 -30.45 18.47 2.77
N SER A 90 -30.02 19.74 2.75
CA SER A 90 -28.59 20.12 2.80
C SER A 90 -27.92 19.60 4.09
N VAL A 91 -28.59 19.76 5.24
CA VAL A 91 -28.11 19.23 6.52
C VAL A 91 -28.03 17.71 6.52
N ILE A 92 -29.05 17.01 5.99
CA ILE A 92 -29.05 15.54 5.92
C ILE A 92 -27.93 15.02 5.01
N LEU A 93 -27.77 15.62 3.83
CA LEU A 93 -26.76 15.21 2.84
C LEU A 93 -25.35 15.41 3.34
N THR A 94 -25.07 16.55 4.00
CA THR A 94 -23.76 16.84 4.59
C THR A 94 -23.44 15.94 5.79
N PHE A 95 -24.46 15.57 6.57
CA PHE A 95 -24.26 14.76 7.76
C PHE A 95 -23.97 13.28 7.48
N ARG A 96 -24.59 12.69 6.44
CA ARG A 96 -24.44 11.24 6.16
C ARG A 96 -22.98 10.78 5.99
N PRO A 97 -22.13 11.45 5.20
CA PRO A 97 -20.71 11.10 5.09
C PRO A 97 -19.92 11.45 6.36
N ALA A 98 -20.34 12.51 7.06
CA ALA A 98 -19.67 13.02 8.24
C ALA A 98 -19.91 12.16 9.50
N LEU A 99 -20.85 11.22 9.49
CA LEU A 99 -21.12 10.27 10.59
C LEU A 99 -19.87 9.50 11.04
N SER A 100 -18.96 9.19 10.12
CA SER A 100 -17.74 8.43 10.44
C SER A 100 -16.66 9.28 11.15
N THR A 101 -16.74 10.61 11.06
CA THR A 101 -15.62 11.50 11.40
C THR A 101 -16.00 12.67 12.29
N THR A 102 -17.29 12.97 12.44
CA THR A 102 -17.79 14.16 13.14
C THR A 102 -18.77 13.81 14.26
N SER A 103 -18.75 14.62 15.31
CA SER A 103 -19.67 14.47 16.44
C SER A 103 -21.09 14.92 16.05
N LEU A 104 -22.12 14.31 16.64
CA LEU A 104 -23.53 14.72 16.47
C LEU A 104 -23.79 16.20 16.82
N LYS A 105 -22.92 16.80 17.66
CA LYS A 105 -22.98 18.23 18.00
C LYS A 105 -22.75 19.15 16.80
N SER A 106 -22.10 18.65 15.73
CA SER A 106 -21.78 19.42 14.52
C SER A 106 -23.04 19.81 13.74
N ILE A 107 -24.14 19.04 13.82
CA ILE A 107 -25.41 19.37 13.16
C ILE A 107 -26.26 20.36 13.97
N LEU A 108 -25.94 20.58 15.24
CA LEU A 108 -26.77 21.38 16.14
C LEU A 108 -26.85 22.84 15.66
N ILE A 109 -25.72 23.39 15.20
CA ILE A 109 -25.63 24.80 14.80
C ILE A 109 -26.43 25.08 13.51
N PRO A 110 -26.27 24.33 12.39
CA PRO A 110 -27.10 24.54 11.20
C PRO A 110 -28.60 24.36 11.47
N ASN A 111 -28.99 23.36 12.27
CA ASN A 111 -30.41 23.16 12.62
C ASN A 111 -30.96 24.31 13.47
N LEU A 112 -30.16 24.83 14.42
CA LEU A 112 -30.56 25.98 15.22
C LEU A 112 -30.85 27.19 14.33
N ILE A 113 -30.05 27.42 13.28
CA ILE A 113 -30.26 28.51 12.32
C ILE A 113 -31.56 28.33 11.54
N LEU A 114 -31.87 27.11 11.09
CA LEU A 114 -33.15 26.80 10.42
C LEU A 114 -34.34 27.00 11.35
N ILE A 115 -34.22 26.65 12.63
CA ILE A 115 -35.27 26.88 13.64
C ILE A 115 -35.48 28.39 13.87
N ILE A 116 -34.40 29.16 14.02
CA ILE A 116 -34.47 30.62 14.15
C ILE A 116 -35.15 31.24 12.94
N TRP A 117 -34.80 30.78 11.73
CA TRP A 117 -35.43 31.22 10.49
C TRP A 117 -36.94 30.90 10.44
N ALA A 118 -37.33 29.69 10.83
CA ALA A 118 -38.73 29.27 10.87
C ALA A 118 -39.54 30.10 11.87
N ILE A 119 -39.01 30.32 13.07
CA ILE A 119 -39.64 31.14 14.11
C ILE A 119 -39.79 32.59 13.63
N TYR A 120 -38.72 33.19 13.12
CA TYR A 120 -38.78 34.57 12.59
C TYR A 120 -39.82 34.68 11.48
N THR A 121 -39.82 33.75 10.53
CA THR A 121 -40.74 33.77 9.39
C THR A 121 -42.20 33.63 9.85
N PHE A 122 -42.47 32.73 10.78
CA PHE A 122 -43.80 32.57 11.39
C PHE A 122 -44.26 33.83 12.11
N LEU A 123 -43.41 34.46 12.91
CA LEU A 123 -43.71 35.72 13.62
C LEU A 123 -43.90 36.90 12.65
N TYR A 124 -43.13 36.94 11.56
CA TYR A 124 -43.22 37.96 10.53
C TYR A 124 -44.54 37.88 9.75
N ILE A 125 -45.00 36.67 9.43
CA ILE A 125 -46.26 36.42 8.72
C ILE A 125 -47.47 36.66 9.62
N SER A 126 -47.39 36.21 10.88
CA SER A 126 -48.48 36.34 11.87
C SER A 126 -48.76 37.78 12.31
N ASP A 127 -47.92 38.74 11.90
CA ASP A 127 -48.01 40.17 12.21
C ASP A 127 -48.17 40.47 13.71
N TRP A 128 -47.41 39.74 14.53
CA TRP A 128 -47.57 39.81 15.97
C TRP A 128 -47.13 41.17 16.53
N LYS A 129 -48.01 41.80 17.31
CA LYS A 129 -47.84 43.18 17.82
C LYS A 129 -46.52 43.38 18.59
N TYR A 130 -46.09 42.42 19.41
CA TYR A 130 -44.84 42.52 20.17
C TYR A 130 -43.58 42.32 19.32
N PHE A 131 -43.72 41.75 18.12
CA PHE A 131 -42.64 41.54 17.17
C PHE A 131 -42.47 42.72 16.19
N TYR A 132 -43.38 43.69 16.22
CA TYR A 132 -43.39 44.84 15.31
C TYR A 132 -42.08 45.64 15.32
N PHE A 133 -41.46 45.81 16.49
CA PHE A 133 -40.17 46.52 16.63
C PHE A 133 -39.03 45.81 15.87
N ILE A 134 -38.98 44.47 15.95
CA ILE A 134 -38.01 43.65 15.22
C ILE A 134 -38.31 43.65 13.72
N LYS A 135 -39.59 43.58 13.34
CA LYS A 135 -40.06 43.62 11.95
C LYS A 135 -39.65 44.91 11.21
N ILE A 136 -39.65 46.05 11.89
CA ILE A 136 -39.18 47.33 11.33
C ILE A 136 -37.66 47.36 11.25
N SER A 137 -36.98 46.88 12.29
CA SER A 137 -35.52 46.96 12.41
C SER A 137 -34.81 46.03 11.42
N PHE A 138 -35.37 44.85 11.17
CA PHE A 138 -34.87 43.89 10.20
C PHE A 138 -35.95 43.61 9.17
N LYS A 139 -35.80 44.20 7.98
CA LYS A 139 -36.68 43.88 6.86
C LYS A 139 -36.51 42.40 6.49
N SER A 140 -37.60 41.75 6.08
CA SER A 140 -37.59 40.32 5.73
C SER A 140 -36.48 39.95 4.74
N ALA A 141 -36.23 40.78 3.73
CA ALA A 141 -35.16 40.54 2.75
C ALA A 141 -33.76 40.48 3.38
N GLU A 142 -33.44 41.45 4.25
CA GLU A 142 -32.14 41.53 4.94
C GLU A 142 -31.94 40.34 5.87
N PHE A 143 -32.95 40.02 6.67
CA PHE A 143 -32.90 38.88 7.58
C PHE A 143 -32.69 37.56 6.83
N ASN A 144 -33.45 37.32 5.75
CA ASN A 144 -33.35 36.07 4.99
C ASN A 144 -31.98 35.91 4.32
N ILE A 145 -31.35 36.97 3.78
CA ILE A 145 -29.97 36.87 3.25
C ILE A 145 -28.99 36.56 4.39
N LEU A 146 -29.09 37.24 5.52
CA LEU A 146 -28.22 36.99 6.68
C LEU A 146 -28.35 35.55 7.17
N ILE A 147 -29.56 35.00 7.22
CA ILE A 147 -29.78 33.59 7.58
C ILE A 147 -29.12 32.65 6.58
N VAL A 148 -29.25 32.90 5.27
CA VAL A 148 -28.62 32.06 4.25
C VAL A 148 -27.10 32.07 4.41
N ILE A 149 -26.49 33.24 4.63
CA ILE A 149 -25.05 33.38 4.86
C ILE A 149 -24.65 32.64 6.15
N LEU A 150 -25.37 32.87 7.25
CA LEU A 150 -25.12 32.20 8.53
C LEU A 150 -25.26 30.68 8.40
N PHE A 151 -26.22 30.20 7.64
CA PHE A 151 -26.41 28.78 7.37
C PHE A 151 -25.21 28.19 6.65
N ILE A 152 -24.72 28.83 5.57
CA ILE A 152 -23.51 28.40 4.86
C ILE A 152 -22.29 28.41 5.79
N GLU A 153 -22.06 29.51 6.51
CA GLU A 153 -20.96 29.63 7.47
C GLU A 153 -21.03 28.57 8.56
N SER A 154 -22.24 28.23 9.04
CA SER A 154 -22.41 27.18 10.04
C SER A 154 -22.04 25.80 9.52
N LEU A 155 -22.35 25.49 8.26
CA LEU A 155 -21.96 24.24 7.61
C LEU A 155 -20.43 24.17 7.45
N VAL A 156 -19.79 25.29 7.09
CA VAL A 156 -18.33 25.40 6.95
C VAL A 156 -17.63 25.29 8.30
N PHE A 157 -18.10 26.03 9.30
CA PHE A 157 -17.50 26.07 10.64
C PHE A 157 -17.59 24.72 11.35
N THR A 158 -18.71 24.02 11.18
CA THR A 158 -18.92 22.68 11.74
C THR A 158 -18.25 21.56 10.93
N ARG A 159 -17.54 21.90 9.84
CA ARG A 159 -16.86 20.98 8.90
C ARG A 159 -17.82 20.02 8.18
N LEU A 160 -19.11 20.33 8.14
CA LEU A 160 -20.10 19.63 7.31
C LEU A 160 -19.90 19.96 5.84
N LEU A 161 -19.52 21.21 5.53
CA LEU A 161 -18.89 21.58 4.27
C LEU A 161 -17.37 21.53 4.46
N PRO A 162 -16.63 20.76 3.64
CA PRO A 162 -15.18 20.73 3.72
C PRO A 162 -14.64 22.12 3.42
N SER A 163 -13.80 22.62 4.32
CA SER A 163 -13.04 23.84 4.09
C SER A 163 -11.58 23.48 3.94
N ASN A 164 -10.84 24.24 3.13
CA ASN A 164 -9.40 24.06 2.94
C ASN A 164 -8.58 24.53 4.16
N ARG A 165 -9.09 24.30 5.38
CA ARG A 165 -8.47 24.68 6.65
C ARG A 165 -7.84 23.46 7.31
N GLY A 166 -6.63 23.61 7.84
CA GLY A 166 -5.97 22.58 8.63
C GLY A 166 -5.18 21.53 7.84
N TYR A 167 -5.01 21.70 6.53
CA TYR A 167 -4.10 20.87 5.73
C TYR A 167 -2.65 20.99 6.21
N ASP A 168 -2.26 22.16 6.71
CA ASP A 168 -0.96 22.38 7.34
C ASP A 168 -0.78 21.47 8.57
N ARG A 169 -1.79 21.37 9.43
CA ARG A 169 -1.78 20.52 10.62
C ARG A 169 -1.86 19.05 10.23
N PHE A 170 -2.69 18.70 9.25
CA PHE A 170 -2.79 17.34 8.74
C PHE A 170 -1.44 16.85 8.21
N LEU A 171 -0.80 17.60 7.32
CA LEU A 171 0.48 17.22 6.76
C LEU A 171 1.59 17.18 7.84
N LYS A 172 1.57 18.08 8.82
CA LYS A 172 2.50 18.07 9.97
C LYS A 172 2.31 16.84 10.87
N LEU A 173 1.08 16.38 11.06
CA LEU A 173 0.76 15.23 11.90
C LEU A 173 0.83 13.90 11.15
N SER A 174 0.75 13.94 9.82
CA SER A 174 0.85 12.75 9.00
C SER A 174 2.26 12.15 9.07
N SER A 175 2.34 10.82 9.00
CA SER A 175 3.61 10.10 8.80
C SER A 175 4.15 10.24 7.37
N LEU A 176 3.35 10.83 6.48
CA LEU A 176 3.72 11.13 5.12
C LEU A 176 4.63 12.36 5.18
N ASN A 177 5.95 12.14 5.11
CA ASN A 177 6.97 13.19 5.13
C ASN A 177 6.91 14.03 3.84
N ILE A 178 5.82 14.79 3.66
CA ILE A 178 5.47 15.58 2.48
C ILE A 178 5.83 17.05 2.72
N GLY A 179 6.42 17.67 1.69
CA GLY A 179 6.62 19.11 1.55
C GLY A 179 5.98 19.66 0.29
N ILE A 180 5.78 20.98 0.25
CA ILE A 180 5.23 21.70 -0.91
C ILE A 180 6.11 22.91 -1.21
N MET A 181 6.53 23.01 -2.46
CA MET A 181 7.26 24.14 -3.02
C MET A 181 6.36 24.90 -4.00
N ASN A 182 6.32 26.22 -3.89
CA ASN A 182 5.56 27.06 -4.83
C ASN A 182 6.30 27.21 -6.17
N LEU A 183 5.67 27.91 -7.12
CA LEU A 183 6.26 28.23 -8.42
C LEU A 183 7.50 29.13 -8.32
N ASP A 184 7.60 29.97 -7.29
CA ASP A 184 8.76 30.85 -7.01
C ASP A 184 9.93 30.11 -6.32
N GLU A 185 9.93 28.77 -6.33
CA GLU A 185 10.96 27.92 -5.72
C GLU A 185 11.11 28.07 -4.19
N LYS A 186 10.11 28.66 -3.52
CA LYS A 186 10.06 28.75 -2.07
C LYS A 186 9.30 27.56 -1.50
N ILE A 187 9.90 26.90 -0.52
CA ILE A 187 9.25 25.82 0.24
C ILE A 187 8.22 26.46 1.17
N VAL A 188 6.93 26.33 0.83
CA VAL A 188 5.81 26.86 1.60
C VAL A 188 5.44 25.90 2.73
N PHE A 189 5.59 24.61 2.49
CA PHE A 189 5.34 23.58 3.49
C PHE A 189 6.54 22.64 3.60
N SER A 190 7.07 22.50 4.81
CA SER A 190 8.19 21.62 5.10
C SER A 190 7.71 20.35 5.81
N PRO A 191 8.22 19.17 5.43
CA PRO A 191 7.92 17.93 6.12
C PRO A 191 8.42 17.97 7.57
N LYS A 192 7.71 17.26 8.46
CA LYS A 192 8.06 17.21 9.89
C LYS A 192 9.40 16.51 10.11
N GLU A 193 9.63 15.41 9.40
CA GLU A 193 10.84 14.62 9.46
C GLU A 193 11.45 14.50 8.06
N GLY A 194 12.78 14.62 7.98
CA GLY A 194 13.50 14.47 6.72
C GLY A 194 14.67 15.44 6.58
N PRO A 195 15.60 15.15 5.66
CA PRO A 195 16.72 16.02 5.35
C PRO A 195 16.23 17.33 4.71
N LYS A 196 16.95 18.43 4.96
CA LYS A 196 16.73 19.67 4.23
C LYS A 196 17.16 19.46 2.78
N VAL A 197 16.29 19.83 1.84
CA VAL A 197 16.50 19.66 0.40
C VAL A 197 16.47 21.00 -0.31
N SER A 198 17.32 21.14 -1.32
CA SER A 198 17.35 22.34 -2.17
C SER A 198 16.24 22.30 -3.23
N PRO A 199 15.73 23.45 -3.69
CA PRO A 199 14.75 23.53 -4.78
C PRO A 199 15.21 22.81 -6.05
N SER A 200 16.50 22.90 -6.37
CA SER A 200 17.12 22.21 -7.51
C SER A 200 16.99 20.69 -7.43
N LEU A 201 17.14 20.11 -6.23
CA LEU A 201 17.02 18.67 -6.01
C LEU A 201 15.56 18.22 -6.13
N ILE A 202 14.61 19.03 -5.64
CA ILE A 202 13.18 18.76 -5.78
C ILE A 202 12.79 18.72 -7.26
N LYS A 203 13.24 19.70 -8.06
CA LYS A 203 12.99 19.71 -9.52
C LYS A 203 13.63 18.51 -10.23
N LYS A 204 14.82 18.09 -9.80
CA LYS A 204 15.48 16.91 -10.35
C LYS A 204 14.73 15.62 -10.03
N ALA A 205 14.05 15.59 -8.88
CA ALA A 205 13.24 14.47 -8.44
C ALA A 205 11.87 14.36 -9.14
N LEU A 206 11.59 15.21 -10.13
CA LEU A 206 10.29 15.27 -10.82
C LEU A 206 10.19 14.12 -11.81
N GLY A 207 9.34 13.13 -11.51
CA GLY A 207 9.20 11.91 -12.32
C GLY A 207 10.40 10.94 -12.26
N ASN A 208 11.51 11.33 -11.63
CA ASN A 208 12.71 10.51 -11.45
C ASN A 208 13.13 10.53 -9.98
N PRO A 209 12.89 9.46 -9.20
CA PRO A 209 13.24 9.43 -7.78
C PRO A 209 14.75 9.66 -7.56
N SER A 210 15.09 10.55 -6.62
CA SER A 210 16.48 10.87 -6.28
C SER A 210 16.84 10.30 -4.91
N LEU A 211 17.89 9.48 -4.84
CA LEU A 211 18.46 9.03 -3.57
C LEU A 211 19.15 10.20 -2.88
N ILE A 212 18.71 10.54 -1.65
CA ILE A 212 19.41 11.51 -0.81
C ILE A 212 20.49 10.79 -0.01
N ASN A 213 20.10 9.70 0.64
CA ASN A 213 20.95 8.84 1.46
C ASN A 213 20.67 7.38 1.09
N LYS A 214 21.50 6.44 1.57
CA LYS A 214 21.29 4.99 1.36
C LYS A 214 19.87 4.54 1.70
N ASP A 215 19.28 5.11 2.75
CA ASP A 215 17.98 4.71 3.30
C ASP A 215 16.85 5.71 3.03
N THR A 216 17.05 6.74 2.19
CA THR A 216 16.03 7.79 1.97
C THR A 216 15.96 8.19 0.51
N LEU A 217 14.77 7.98 -0.07
CA LEU A 217 14.44 8.35 -1.44
C LEU A 217 13.57 9.61 -1.43
N LEU A 218 13.87 10.56 -2.31
CA LEU A 218 13.06 11.73 -2.58
C LEU A 218 12.31 11.56 -3.89
N GLU A 219 11.00 11.76 -3.83
CA GLU A 219 10.15 11.85 -5.01
C GLU A 219 9.43 13.19 -5.04
N SER A 220 9.03 13.60 -6.24
CA SER A 220 8.22 14.80 -6.42
C SER A 220 7.27 14.70 -7.59
N ALA A 221 6.15 15.43 -7.47
CA ALA A 221 5.11 15.52 -8.47
C ALA A 221 4.60 16.96 -8.60
N THR A 222 4.18 17.33 -9.81
CA THR A 222 3.57 18.63 -10.09
C THR A 222 2.16 18.69 -9.51
N ILE A 223 1.83 19.81 -8.86
CA ILE A 223 0.49 20.11 -8.36
C ILE A 223 0.03 21.48 -8.89
N ASN A 224 -1.27 21.74 -8.87
CA ASN A 224 -1.76 23.08 -9.18
C ASN A 224 -1.24 24.09 -8.14
N GLY A 225 -0.35 24.98 -8.58
CA GLY A 225 0.29 25.99 -7.73
C GLY A 225 1.74 25.66 -7.30
N GLY A 226 2.33 24.56 -7.77
CA GLY A 226 3.74 24.25 -7.48
C GLY A 226 4.13 22.79 -7.64
N ILE A 227 5.02 22.32 -6.76
CA ILE A 227 5.55 20.96 -6.73
C ILE A 227 5.39 20.40 -5.31
N ALA A 228 4.76 19.22 -5.20
CA ALA A 228 4.74 18.44 -3.98
C ALA A 228 5.93 17.47 -3.99
N PHE A 229 6.57 17.27 -2.84
CA PHE A 229 7.69 16.35 -2.70
C PHE A 229 7.57 15.53 -1.41
N TRP A 230 8.09 14.32 -1.38
CA TRP A 230 8.02 13.46 -0.19
C TRP A 230 9.22 12.55 -0.04
N PHE A 231 9.46 12.12 1.20
CA PHE A 231 10.53 11.19 1.55
C PHE A 231 10.01 9.79 1.81
N ILE A 232 10.61 8.80 1.16
CA ILE A 232 10.35 7.37 1.39
C ILE A 232 11.51 6.80 2.20
N ASN A 233 11.19 6.22 3.36
CA ASN A 233 12.16 5.54 4.22
C ASN A 233 12.39 4.12 3.73
N LEU A 234 13.62 3.81 3.31
CA LEU A 234 14.04 2.51 2.79
C LEU A 234 14.83 1.68 3.82
N LYS A 235 14.95 2.13 5.07
CA LYS A 235 15.77 1.49 6.10
C LYS A 235 15.40 0.03 6.32
N GLU A 236 14.11 -0.28 6.42
CA GLU A 236 13.62 -1.65 6.60
C GLU A 236 13.93 -2.51 5.38
N LEU A 237 13.63 -2.00 4.18
CA LEU A 237 13.90 -2.67 2.91
C LEU A 237 15.39 -3.00 2.76
N ASN A 238 16.26 -2.03 3.02
CA ASN A 238 17.70 -2.22 2.94
C ASN A 238 18.23 -3.15 4.04
N SER A 239 17.60 -3.18 5.22
CA SER A 239 17.95 -4.14 6.26
C SER A 239 17.60 -5.58 5.86
N LEU A 240 16.44 -5.78 5.24
CA LEU A 240 16.00 -7.08 4.75
C LEU A 240 16.89 -7.56 3.61
N LYS A 241 17.22 -6.66 2.67
CA LYS A 241 18.18 -6.92 1.59
C LYS A 241 19.53 -7.39 2.13
N ARG A 242 20.08 -6.74 3.15
CA ARG A 242 21.34 -7.16 3.79
C ARG A 242 21.23 -8.54 4.45
N LYS A 243 20.13 -8.83 5.14
CA LYS A 243 19.89 -10.16 5.76
C LYS A 243 19.82 -11.26 4.70
N LEU A 244 19.14 -11.00 3.57
CA LEU A 244 19.06 -11.95 2.46
C LEU A 244 20.44 -12.24 1.86
N PHE A 245 21.27 -11.21 1.65
CA PHE A 245 22.63 -11.42 1.14
C PHE A 245 23.48 -12.23 2.11
N ALA A 246 23.45 -11.92 3.41
CA ALA A 246 24.19 -12.67 4.41
C ALA A 246 23.74 -14.14 4.50
N LEU A 247 22.43 -14.40 4.41
CA LEU A 247 21.91 -15.77 4.40
C LEU A 247 22.36 -16.53 3.15
N ASN A 248 22.32 -15.88 1.98
CA ASN A 248 22.76 -16.51 0.74
C ASN A 248 24.26 -16.85 0.78
N GLU A 249 25.09 -15.95 1.31
CA GLU A 249 26.53 -16.20 1.50
C GLU A 249 26.78 -17.40 2.43
N ASN A 250 26.05 -17.48 3.55
CA ASN A 250 26.12 -18.63 4.45
C ASN A 250 25.71 -19.94 3.77
N LEU A 251 24.63 -19.93 2.99
CA LEU A 251 24.17 -21.11 2.25
C LEU A 251 25.20 -21.56 1.19
N MET A 252 25.86 -20.62 0.51
CA MET A 252 26.93 -20.95 -0.43
C MET A 252 28.11 -21.61 0.28
N ASN A 253 28.54 -21.07 1.42
CA ASN A 253 29.64 -21.64 2.22
C ASN A 253 29.29 -23.04 2.76
N GLU A 254 28.06 -23.24 3.25
CA GLU A 254 27.60 -24.57 3.69
C GLU A 254 27.58 -25.59 2.55
N ASN A 255 27.16 -25.17 1.35
CA ASN A 255 27.18 -26.04 0.17
C ASN A 255 28.61 -26.45 -0.20
N ASP A 256 29.56 -25.51 -0.21
CA ASP A 256 30.97 -25.80 -0.48
C ASP A 256 31.56 -26.79 0.55
N LEU A 257 31.20 -26.64 1.83
CA LEU A 257 31.59 -27.58 2.88
C LEU A 257 30.96 -28.97 2.67
N LEU A 258 29.69 -29.05 2.31
CA LEU A 258 29.02 -30.32 2.01
C LEU A 258 29.65 -31.03 0.81
N ILE A 259 30.03 -30.30 -0.23
CA ILE A 259 30.74 -30.85 -1.39
C ILE A 259 32.10 -31.41 -0.94
N ALA A 260 32.84 -30.68 -0.10
CA ALA A 260 34.11 -31.13 0.44
C ALA A 260 33.97 -32.38 1.32
N ASP A 261 32.99 -32.42 2.22
CA ASP A 261 32.70 -33.57 3.09
C ASP A 261 32.31 -34.81 2.28
N ASN A 262 31.45 -34.65 1.26
CA ASN A 262 31.08 -35.75 0.36
C ASN A 262 32.30 -36.31 -0.38
N LYS A 263 33.19 -35.44 -0.87
CA LYS A 263 34.42 -35.86 -1.54
C LYS A 263 35.38 -36.59 -0.58
N LEU A 264 35.47 -36.14 0.68
CA LEU A 264 36.24 -36.82 1.71
C LEU A 264 35.66 -38.21 2.01
N LYS A 265 34.35 -38.33 2.18
CA LYS A 265 33.65 -39.61 2.38
C LYS A 265 33.88 -40.57 1.21
N GLU A 266 33.79 -40.08 -0.02
CA GLU A 266 34.06 -40.90 -1.21
C GLU A 266 35.51 -41.41 -1.22
N ASN A 267 36.48 -40.55 -0.87
CA ASN A 267 37.88 -40.93 -0.77
C ASN A 267 38.13 -41.93 0.37
N MET A 268 37.51 -41.75 1.53
CA MET A 268 37.60 -42.68 2.66
C MET A 268 37.05 -44.05 2.28
N ALA A 269 35.87 -44.10 1.64
CA ALA A 269 35.28 -45.36 1.16
C ALA A 269 36.20 -46.08 0.16
N LYS A 270 36.80 -45.34 -0.79
CA LYS A 270 37.79 -45.91 -1.73
C LYS A 270 39.03 -46.45 -1.02
N LEU A 271 39.53 -45.75 0.00
CA LEU A 271 40.69 -46.19 0.77
C LEU A 271 40.38 -47.43 1.63
N GLU A 272 39.20 -47.48 2.24
CA GLU A 272 38.73 -48.66 2.98
C GLU A 272 38.64 -49.88 2.05
N GLU A 273 38.03 -49.73 0.87
CA GLU A 273 37.95 -50.82 -0.11
C GLU A 273 39.35 -51.30 -0.55
N GLN A 274 40.28 -50.37 -0.81
CA GLN A 274 41.66 -50.71 -1.13
C GLN A 274 42.37 -51.44 0.01
N ASN A 275 42.16 -51.00 1.26
CA ASN A 275 42.75 -51.62 2.45
C ASN A 275 42.18 -53.03 2.68
N GLU A 276 40.88 -53.23 2.48
CA GLU A 276 40.25 -54.56 2.55
C GLU A 276 40.83 -55.52 1.51
N ILE A 277 40.94 -55.06 0.25
CA ILE A 277 41.55 -55.84 -0.85
C ILE A 277 43.00 -56.20 -0.48
N ARG A 278 43.78 -55.22 0.00
CA ARG A 278 45.18 -55.43 0.38
C ARG A 278 45.33 -56.42 1.54
N SER A 279 44.55 -56.24 2.60
CA SER A 279 44.55 -57.14 3.76
C SER A 279 44.17 -58.58 3.38
N TYR A 280 43.24 -58.75 2.42
CA TYR A 280 42.89 -60.06 1.89
C TYR A 280 44.05 -60.71 1.12
N ILE A 281 44.70 -59.97 0.23
CA ILE A 281 45.88 -60.44 -0.51
C ILE A 281 46.98 -60.84 0.47
N ASP A 282 47.29 -59.97 1.44
CA ASP A 282 48.33 -60.21 2.44
C ASP A 282 48.01 -61.48 3.23
N LYS A 283 46.80 -61.62 3.80
CA LYS A 283 46.40 -62.85 4.51
C LYS A 283 46.53 -64.11 3.66
N LYS A 284 46.15 -64.05 2.39
CA LYS A 284 46.15 -65.22 1.50
C LYS A 284 47.54 -65.60 0.99
N LEU A 285 48.44 -64.63 0.83
CA LEU A 285 49.78 -64.81 0.25
C LEU A 285 50.91 -64.88 1.29
N ASN A 286 50.70 -64.42 2.52
CA ASN A 286 51.72 -64.42 3.58
C ASN A 286 52.31 -65.82 3.86
N PRO A 287 51.51 -66.92 3.87
CA PRO A 287 52.07 -68.27 4.01
C PRO A 287 53.05 -68.65 2.88
N GLN A 288 52.74 -68.27 1.65
CA GLN A 288 53.55 -68.55 0.45
C GLN A 288 54.80 -67.65 0.43
N PHE A 289 54.69 -66.40 0.85
CA PHE A 289 55.85 -65.52 1.08
C PHE A 289 56.79 -66.09 2.14
N ASN A 290 56.26 -66.58 3.26
CA ASN A 290 57.04 -67.23 4.31
C ASN A 290 57.71 -68.52 3.81
N HIS A 291 57.02 -69.29 2.98
CA HIS A 291 57.58 -70.50 2.38
C HIS A 291 58.70 -70.18 1.39
N LEU A 292 58.51 -69.16 0.54
CA LEU A 292 59.54 -68.67 -0.38
C LEU A 292 60.77 -68.16 0.39
N LYS A 293 60.55 -67.38 1.45
CA LYS A 293 61.61 -66.86 2.31
C LYS A 293 62.44 -67.98 2.94
N LYS A 294 61.80 -69.03 3.46
CA LYS A 294 62.48 -70.22 4.00
C LYS A 294 63.35 -70.95 2.96
N ILE A 295 62.86 -71.08 1.73
CA ILE A 295 63.62 -71.70 0.62
C ILE A 295 64.87 -70.87 0.29
N ILE A 296 64.75 -69.54 0.27
CA ILE A 296 65.87 -68.63 -0.01
C ILE A 296 66.87 -68.60 1.15
N GLU A 297 66.42 -68.63 2.40
CA GLU A 297 67.30 -68.59 3.58
C GLU A 297 68.09 -69.90 3.79
N HIS A 298 67.63 -71.03 3.24
CA HIS A 298 68.25 -72.36 3.39
C HIS A 298 68.68 -72.94 2.03
N LEU A 299 69.37 -72.15 1.20
CA LEU A 299 69.88 -72.60 -0.10
C LEU A 299 71.02 -73.62 0.09
N PRO A 300 70.90 -74.84 -0.45
CA PRO A 300 71.94 -75.87 -0.31
C PRO A 300 73.16 -75.56 -1.20
N GLU A 301 74.36 -75.88 -0.72
CA GLU A 301 75.63 -75.64 -1.44
C GLU A 301 75.91 -76.64 -2.58
N ASN A 302 75.16 -77.75 -2.63
CA ASN A 302 75.26 -78.75 -3.68
C ASN A 302 74.51 -78.27 -4.94
N GLU A 303 75.22 -78.21 -6.08
CA GLU A 303 74.75 -77.63 -7.35
C GLU A 303 73.39 -78.20 -7.84
N PHE A 304 73.17 -79.51 -7.68
CA PHE A 304 71.92 -80.15 -8.12
C PHE A 304 70.72 -79.81 -7.20
N GLU A 305 70.95 -79.79 -5.88
CA GLU A 305 69.91 -79.42 -4.91
C GLU A 305 69.65 -77.91 -4.90
N PHE A 306 70.66 -77.09 -5.23
CA PHE A 306 70.55 -75.65 -5.41
C PHE A 306 69.63 -75.32 -6.58
N GLU A 307 69.84 -75.94 -7.74
CA GLU A 307 69.00 -75.73 -8.93
C GLU A 307 67.53 -76.09 -8.66
N LYS A 308 67.31 -77.18 -7.91
CA LYS A 308 65.97 -77.64 -7.52
C LYS A 308 65.28 -76.69 -6.53
N ALA A 309 66.01 -76.19 -5.53
CA ALA A 309 65.51 -75.17 -4.61
C ALA A 309 65.15 -73.86 -5.33
N LEU A 310 65.98 -73.44 -6.29
CA LEU A 310 65.76 -72.24 -7.09
C LEU A 310 64.54 -72.37 -8.03
N LYS A 311 64.34 -73.54 -8.64
CA LYS A 311 63.15 -73.86 -9.45
C LYS A 311 61.88 -73.79 -8.59
N ASN A 312 61.90 -74.36 -7.38
CA ASN A 312 60.78 -74.26 -6.44
C ASN A 312 60.51 -72.81 -6.00
N ALA A 313 61.55 -72.05 -5.66
CA ALA A 313 61.42 -70.63 -5.32
C ALA A 313 60.81 -69.81 -6.49
N SER A 314 61.21 -70.12 -7.73
CA SER A 314 60.68 -69.47 -8.93
C SER A 314 59.19 -69.75 -9.14
N ILE A 315 58.74 -70.99 -8.89
CA ILE A 315 57.32 -71.36 -8.95
C ILE A 315 56.50 -70.56 -7.93
N PHE A 316 56.95 -70.47 -6.67
CA PHE A 316 56.25 -69.68 -5.64
C PHE A 316 56.24 -68.18 -5.96
N ASN A 317 57.34 -67.62 -6.47
CA ASN A 317 57.41 -66.23 -6.88
C ASN A 317 56.44 -65.91 -8.04
N VAL A 318 56.37 -66.79 -9.05
CA VAL A 318 55.40 -66.66 -10.16
C VAL A 318 53.97 -66.79 -9.65
N TYR A 319 53.69 -67.75 -8.77
CA TYR A 319 52.37 -67.92 -8.17
C TYR A 319 51.90 -66.68 -7.41
N ILE A 320 52.75 -66.13 -6.53
CA ILE A 320 52.47 -64.92 -5.74
C ILE A 320 52.17 -63.74 -6.66
N LYS A 321 53.03 -63.48 -7.66
CA LYS A 321 52.84 -62.38 -8.61
C LYS A 321 51.56 -62.55 -9.44
N ARG A 322 51.30 -63.77 -9.92
CA ARG A 322 50.17 -64.06 -10.80
C ARG A 322 48.84 -64.02 -10.05
N TYR A 323 48.80 -64.51 -8.81
CA TYR A 323 47.62 -64.43 -7.95
C TYR A 323 47.27 -62.98 -7.59
N SER A 324 48.25 -62.18 -7.11
CA SER A 324 48.03 -60.76 -6.82
C SER A 324 47.50 -60.01 -8.04
N ASN A 325 48.10 -60.23 -9.21
CA ASN A 325 47.67 -59.56 -10.43
C ASN A 325 46.24 -59.97 -10.86
N LEU A 326 45.93 -61.27 -10.87
CA LEU A 326 44.60 -61.76 -11.22
C LEU A 326 43.52 -61.30 -10.25
N PHE A 327 43.82 -61.32 -8.94
CA PHE A 327 42.89 -60.89 -7.91
C PHE A 327 42.58 -59.39 -8.02
N LEU A 328 43.61 -58.55 -8.18
CA LEU A 328 43.43 -57.11 -8.41
C LEU A 328 42.66 -56.82 -9.69
N LEU A 329 42.93 -57.54 -10.78
CA LEU A 329 42.16 -57.43 -12.03
C LEU A 329 40.69 -57.80 -11.85
N SER A 330 40.39 -58.82 -11.03
CA SER A 330 39.01 -59.25 -10.74
C SER A 330 38.20 -58.24 -9.91
N LYS A 331 38.88 -57.37 -9.16
CA LYS A 331 38.27 -56.34 -8.31
C LYS A 331 38.19 -54.98 -9.02
N ASN A 332 39.23 -54.59 -9.76
CA ASN A 332 39.29 -53.29 -10.44
C ASN A 332 38.52 -53.21 -11.76
N LYS A 333 38.19 -54.35 -12.39
CA LYS A 333 37.35 -54.39 -13.59
C LYS A 333 36.10 -55.22 -13.33
N LYS A 334 34.96 -54.80 -13.88
CA LYS A 334 33.76 -55.62 -14.03
C LYS A 334 34.08 -56.80 -14.98
N ILE A 335 34.80 -57.82 -14.52
CA ILE A 335 35.13 -59.01 -15.31
C ILE A 335 34.16 -60.15 -14.96
N PHE A 336 33.78 -60.88 -16.01
CA PHE A 336 32.71 -61.87 -16.10
C PHE A 336 32.73 -62.97 -15.01
N PRO A 337 31.55 -63.54 -14.67
CA PRO A 337 31.35 -64.45 -13.54
C PRO A 337 32.27 -65.69 -13.53
N SER A 338 32.69 -66.19 -14.69
CA SER A 338 33.45 -67.44 -14.84
C SER A 338 34.84 -67.42 -14.18
N LEU A 339 35.51 -66.26 -14.13
CA LEU A 339 36.85 -66.15 -13.53
C LEU A 339 36.82 -66.05 -11.99
N LYS A 340 35.70 -65.58 -11.44
CA LYS A 340 35.48 -65.45 -9.99
C LYS A 340 35.35 -66.81 -9.30
N PHE A 341 34.73 -67.78 -9.98
CA PHE A 341 34.56 -69.15 -9.48
C PHE A 341 35.87 -69.95 -9.44
N ALA A 342 36.76 -69.77 -10.42
CA ALA A 342 38.05 -70.48 -10.45
C ALA A 342 39.02 -70.02 -9.33
N LEU A 343 38.98 -68.73 -8.96
CA LEU A 343 39.84 -68.19 -7.90
C LEU A 343 39.36 -68.55 -6.48
N LEU A 344 38.05 -68.73 -6.27
CA LEU A 344 37.47 -69.11 -4.98
C LEU A 344 37.55 -70.60 -4.68
N SER A 345 37.55 -71.46 -5.71
CA SER A 345 37.60 -72.91 -5.54
C SER A 345 39.01 -73.46 -5.26
N GLY A 346 40.04 -72.61 -5.25
CA GLY A 346 41.42 -73.05 -5.03
C GLY A 346 42.00 -73.92 -6.15
N ASN A 347 41.28 -74.07 -7.26
CA ASN A 347 41.71 -74.86 -8.42
C ASN A 347 42.40 -73.94 -9.42
N LEU A 348 43.68 -73.70 -9.19
CA LEU A 348 44.65 -73.30 -10.21
C LEU A 348 45.79 -74.30 -10.24
#